data_AF-A0A919ERI6-F1
#
_entry.id   AF-A0A919ERI6-F1
#
_cell.length_a   1.000
_cell.length_b   1.000
_cell.length_c   1.000
_cell.angle_alpha   90.00
_cell.angle_beta   90.00
_cell.angle_gamma   90.00
#
_symmetry.space_group_name_H-M   'P 1'
#
loop_
_entity.id
_entity.type
_entity.pdbx_description
1 polymer ?
#
loop_
_entity_poly.entity_id
_entity_poly.type
_entity_poly.pdbx_seq_one_letter_code
_entity_poly.pdbx_strand_id
1 'polypeptide(L)'
;MPFFTHVQTADEAQALIADLAGTGLRRLDALGRHLGPVRLGLDPEHNEIWWAAPDREAWAVESTTPGQFLDLISERADPAWADEPLARADYQRILDTLIPSAGSTRHAGRLGARRDG
;
A
#
# COMPACT_ATOMS: atom_id res chain seq x y z
N MET A 1 -0.82 14.71 5.77
CA MET A 1 0.46 15.28 5.29
C MET A 1 1.38 14.09 5.05
N PRO A 2 2.16 14.06 3.96
CA PRO A 2 3.08 12.94 3.73
C PRO A 2 4.12 12.90 4.85
N PHE A 3 4.41 11.71 5.36
CA PHE A 3 5.54 11.49 6.26
C PHE A 3 6.83 11.43 5.43
N PHE A 4 7.93 11.99 5.95
CA PHE A 4 9.24 11.96 5.30
C PHE A 4 10.35 11.99 6.36
N THR A 5 11.25 11.02 6.32
CA THR A 5 12.44 10.96 7.18
C THR A 5 13.58 10.18 6.51
N HIS A 6 14.76 10.19 7.12
CA HIS A 6 15.92 9.44 6.66
C HIS A 6 16.47 8.51 7.75
N VAL A 7 16.99 7.37 7.31
CA VAL A 7 17.74 6.41 8.13
C VAL A 7 18.94 5.89 7.35
N GLN A 8 19.88 5.22 8.00
CA GLN A 8 21.17 4.92 7.38
C GLN A 8 21.13 3.68 6.50
N THR A 9 20.27 2.70 6.82
CA THR A 9 20.25 1.43 6.10
C THR A 9 18.85 1.05 5.61
N ALA A 10 18.82 0.20 4.59
CA ALA A 10 17.59 -0.37 4.05
C ALA A 10 16.79 -1.15 5.12
N ASP A 11 17.51 -1.81 6.04
CA ASP A 11 16.91 -2.64 7.09
C ASP A 11 16.34 -1.78 8.21
N GLU A 12 17.02 -0.70 8.60
CA GLU A 12 16.46 0.33 9.47
C GLU A 12 15.20 0.97 8.85
N ALA A 13 15.24 1.26 7.55
CA ALA A 13 14.10 1.86 6.85
C ALA A 13 12.90 0.93 6.86
N GLN A 14 13.14 -0.37 6.62
CA GLN A 14 12.10 -1.38 6.64
C GLN A 14 11.54 -1.62 8.04
N ALA A 15 12.39 -1.61 9.07
CA ALA A 15 11.96 -1.70 10.46
C ALA A 15 11.11 -0.49 10.86
N LEU A 16 11.54 0.71 10.49
CA LEU A 16 10.78 1.94 10.75
C LEU A 16 9.41 1.93 10.07
N ILE A 17 9.31 1.48 8.81
CA ILE A 17 8.01 1.31 8.14
C ILE A 17 7.11 0.33 8.91
N ALA A 18 7.65 -0.79 9.37
CA ALA A 18 6.88 -1.77 10.13
C ALA A 18 6.39 -1.21 11.48
N ASP A 19 7.21 -0.38 12.14
CA ASP A 19 6.85 0.28 13.39
C ASP A 19 5.80 1.39 13.20
N LEU A 20 5.86 2.12 12.07
CA LEU A 20 4.95 3.24 11.77
C LEU A 20 3.61 2.81 11.19
N ALA A 21 3.60 1.87 10.24
CA ALA A 21 2.39 1.40 9.56
C ALA A 21 1.53 0.44 10.41
N GLY A 22 2.03 0.06 11.59
CA GLY A 22 1.32 -0.84 12.49
C GLY A 22 1.15 -2.26 11.95
N THR A 23 0.16 -2.97 12.50
CA THR A 23 -0.09 -4.38 12.13
C THR A 23 -0.84 -4.46 10.81
N GLY A 24 -0.45 -5.42 9.95
CA GLY A 24 -1.21 -5.70 8.71
C GLY A 24 -0.67 -5.04 7.44
N LEU A 25 0.50 -4.41 7.51
CA LEU A 25 1.21 -3.92 6.33
C LEU A 25 1.36 -5.02 5.27
N ARG A 26 0.86 -4.76 4.07
CA ARG A 26 0.93 -5.65 2.92
C ARG A 26 2.09 -5.25 2.04
N ARG A 27 3.07 -6.13 1.86
CA ARG A 27 4.19 -5.88 0.95
C ARG A 27 3.72 -5.87 -0.51
N LEU A 28 4.30 -4.96 -1.28
CA LEU A 28 4.06 -4.79 -2.72
C LEU A 28 5.39 -4.96 -3.48
N ASP A 29 6.09 -6.06 -3.17
CA ASP A 29 7.47 -6.30 -3.60
C ASP A 29 7.60 -6.42 -5.13
N ALA A 30 6.58 -6.92 -5.84
CA ALA A 30 6.65 -7.09 -7.29
C ALA A 30 6.55 -5.75 -8.00
N LEU A 31 5.61 -4.90 -7.58
CA LEU A 31 5.50 -3.54 -8.09
C LEU A 31 6.69 -2.66 -7.68
N GLY A 32 7.18 -2.79 -6.45
CA GLY A 32 8.32 -2.03 -5.93
C GLY A 32 9.59 -2.18 -6.77
N ARG A 33 9.84 -3.37 -7.34
CA ARG A 33 11.00 -3.63 -8.22
C ARG A 33 11.01 -2.77 -9.49
N HIS A 34 9.83 -2.39 -9.98
CA HIS A 34 9.68 -1.53 -11.16
C HIS A 34 9.83 -0.05 -10.85
N LEU A 35 9.88 0.33 -9.57
CA LEU A 35 10.16 1.68 -9.10
C LEU A 35 11.65 1.88 -8.73
N GLY A 36 12.47 0.83 -8.90
CA GLY A 36 13.88 0.80 -8.57
C GLY A 36 14.17 0.00 -7.28
N PRO A 37 15.23 0.32 -6.53
CA PRO A 37 15.57 -0.35 -5.28
C PRO A 37 14.67 0.09 -4.12
N VAL A 38 13.34 0.04 -4.33
CA VAL A 38 12.32 0.52 -3.40
C VAL A 38 11.74 -0.66 -2.62
N ARG A 39 11.58 -0.51 -1.31
CA ARG A 39 10.78 -1.42 -0.47
C ARG A 39 9.41 -0.80 -0.27
N LEU A 40 8.36 -1.46 -0.74
CA LEU A 40 7.01 -0.88 -0.82
C LEU A 40 6.02 -1.66 0.05
N GLY A 41 5.22 -0.94 0.82
CA GLY A 41 4.18 -1.48 1.68
C GLY A 41 2.88 -0.68 1.59
N LEU A 42 1.76 -1.38 1.63
CA LEU A 42 0.42 -0.82 1.75
C LEU A 42 -0.08 -1.03 3.16
N ASP A 43 -0.46 0.06 3.81
CA ASP A 43 -1.19 0.09 5.06
C ASP A 43 -2.69 0.28 4.76
N PRO A 44 -3.48 -0.80 4.76
CA PRO A 44 -4.91 -0.71 4.48
C PRO A 44 -5.70 -0.14 5.66
N GLU A 45 -5.17 -0.13 6.89
CA GLU A 45 -5.88 0.37 8.07
C GLU A 45 -5.89 1.90 8.07
N HIS A 46 -4.76 2.52 7.75
CA HIS A 46 -4.63 3.98 7.68
C HIS A 46 -4.81 4.53 6.26
N ASN A 47 -5.00 3.66 5.26
CA ASN A 47 -5.11 4.01 3.85
C ASN A 47 -3.88 4.80 3.37
N GLU A 48 -2.70 4.24 3.63
CA GLU A 48 -1.40 4.82 3.29
C GLU A 48 -0.54 3.84 2.51
N ILE A 49 0.30 4.38 1.63
CA ILE A 49 1.40 3.66 1.00
C ILE A 49 2.69 4.15 1.65
N TRP A 50 3.49 3.22 2.13
CA TRP A 50 4.79 3.45 2.75
C TRP A 50 5.88 2.90 1.86
N TRP A 51 6.97 3.66 1.68
CA TRP A 51 8.13 3.14 0.96
C TRP A 51 9.46 3.61 1.53
N ALA A 52 10.47 2.77 1.32
CA ALA A 52 11.86 3.11 1.56
C ALA A 52 12.63 3.10 0.24
N ALA A 53 13.38 4.17 -0.04
CA ALA A 53 14.20 4.29 -1.24
C ALA A 53 15.59 4.87 -0.90
N PRO A 54 16.66 4.50 -1.62
CA PRO A 54 17.96 5.12 -1.45
C PRO A 54 17.92 6.62 -1.74
N ASP A 55 18.51 7.42 -0.86
CA ASP A 55 18.76 8.85 -1.03
C ASP A 55 20.20 9.18 -0.65
N ARG A 56 21.06 9.32 -1.67
CA ARG A 56 22.51 9.55 -1.54
C ARG A 56 23.20 8.49 -0.67
N GLU A 57 23.59 8.87 0.55
CA GLU A 57 24.28 8.03 1.52
C GLU A 57 23.32 7.39 2.54
N ALA A 58 22.02 7.65 2.42
CA ALA A 58 20.98 7.23 3.35
C ALA A 58 19.81 6.55 2.61
N TRP A 59 18.78 6.20 3.36
CA TRP A 59 17.49 5.72 2.88
C TRP A 59 16.39 6.66 3.34
N ALA A 60 15.63 7.20 2.40
CA ALA A 60 14.43 7.97 2.68
C ALA A 60 13.27 7.00 2.97
N VAL A 61 12.49 7.31 4.01
CA VAL A 61 11.23 6.65 4.34
C VAL A 61 10.11 7.66 4.19
N GLU A 62 9.14 7.33 3.37
CA GLU A 62 8.06 8.23 3.00
C GLU A 62 6.70 7.53 3.09
N SER A 63 5.65 8.33 3.29
CA SER A 63 4.28 7.87 3.13
C SER A 63 3.43 8.83 2.30
N THR A 64 2.46 8.28 1.59
CA THR A 64 1.45 9.06 0.87
C THR A 64 0.13 8.32 0.79
N THR A 65 -0.90 8.98 0.28
CA THR A 65 -2.18 8.32 0.02
C THR A 65 -2.06 7.40 -1.20
N PRO A 66 -2.79 6.27 -1.26
CA PRO A 66 -2.80 5.40 -2.43
C PRO A 66 -3.06 6.13 -3.75
N GLY A 67 -3.91 7.16 -3.75
CA GLY A 67 -4.24 7.93 -4.96
C GLY A 67 -3.04 8.71 -5.49
N GLN A 68 -2.34 9.42 -4.60
CA GLN A 68 -1.10 10.13 -4.96
C GLN A 68 0.02 9.16 -5.37
N PHE A 69 0.01 7.94 -4.83
CA PHE A 69 0.98 6.92 -5.22
C PHE A 69 0.74 6.39 -6.65
N LEU A 70 -0.51 6.32 -7.12
CA LEU A 70 -0.80 5.95 -8.51
C LEU A 70 -0.20 6.94 -9.53
N ASP A 71 -0.21 8.23 -9.19
CA ASP A 71 0.42 9.26 -10.01
C ASP A 71 1.93 9.00 -10.11
N LEU A 72 2.57 8.66 -8.98
CA LEU A 72 4.00 8.33 -8.93
C LEU A 72 4.35 7.10 -9.78
N ILE A 73 3.52 6.05 -9.76
CA ILE A 73 3.71 4.87 -10.63
C ILE A 73 3.70 5.28 -12.10
N SER A 74 2.75 6.13 -12.48
CA SER A 74 2.62 6.61 -13.86
C SER A 74 3.83 7.43 -14.33
N GLU A 75 4.44 8.17 -13.41
CA GLU A 75 5.60 9.02 -13.70
C GLU A 75 6.94 8.28 -13.70
N ARG A 76 7.09 7.26 -12.84
CA ARG A 76 8.42 6.71 -12.50
C ARG A 76 8.61 5.22 -12.73
N ALA A 77 7.54 4.43 -12.84
CA ALA A 77 7.68 2.98 -12.98
C ALA A 77 8.17 2.60 -14.38
N ASP A 78 9.03 1.58 -14.46
CA ASP A 78 9.36 0.92 -15.73
C ASP A 78 8.06 0.37 -16.37
N PRO A 79 7.69 0.76 -17.61
CA PRO A 79 6.46 0.30 -18.27
C PRO A 79 6.27 -1.22 -18.31
N ALA A 80 7.36 -2.00 -18.20
CA ALA A 80 7.31 -3.47 -18.11
C ALA A 80 6.49 -4.00 -16.92
N TRP A 81 6.26 -3.19 -15.88
CA TRP A 81 5.41 -3.56 -14.75
C TRP A 81 4.02 -4.01 -15.20
N ALA A 82 3.48 -3.39 -16.25
CA ALA A 82 2.13 -3.63 -16.75
C ALA A 82 1.99 -5.00 -17.44
N ASP A 83 3.11 -5.63 -17.83
CA ASP A 83 3.14 -6.97 -18.41
C ASP A 83 3.45 -8.06 -17.37
N GLU A 84 3.94 -7.68 -16.19
CA GLU A 84 4.24 -8.64 -15.11
C GLU A 84 3.00 -8.94 -14.25
N PRO A 85 2.52 -10.20 -14.19
CA PRO A 85 1.29 -10.53 -13.46
C PRO A 85 1.32 -10.20 -11.96
N LEU A 86 2.48 -10.33 -11.31
CA LEU A 86 2.61 -10.04 -9.88
C LEU A 86 2.61 -8.54 -9.60
N ALA A 87 3.30 -7.74 -10.42
CA ALA A 87 3.29 -6.28 -10.30
C ALA A 87 1.88 -5.72 -10.56
N ARG A 88 1.16 -6.27 -11.54
CA ARG A 88 -0.27 -5.95 -11.75
C ARG A 88 -1.15 -6.32 -10.56
N ALA A 89 -0.90 -7.46 -9.92
CA ALA A 89 -1.66 -7.87 -8.74
C ALA A 89 -1.40 -6.92 -7.56
N ASP A 90 -0.18 -6.47 -7.36
CA ASP A 90 0.18 -5.45 -6.37
C ASP A 90 -0.52 -4.11 -6.68
N TYR A 91 -0.48 -3.66 -7.94
CA TYR A 91 -1.20 -2.47 -8.40
C TYR A 91 -2.71 -2.57 -8.15
N GLN A 92 -3.32 -3.72 -8.45
CA GLN A 92 -4.74 -3.94 -8.20
C GLN A 92 -5.10 -3.84 -6.71
N ARG A 93 -4.23 -4.30 -5.80
CA ARG A 93 -4.47 -4.14 -4.35
C ARG A 93 -4.51 -2.67 -3.92
N ILE A 94 -3.71 -1.79 -4.53
CA ILE A 94 -3.74 -0.35 -4.28
C ILE A 94 -5.07 0.24 -4.77
N LEU A 95 -5.55 -0.18 -5.95
CA LEU A 95 -6.85 0.23 -6.46
C LEU A 95 -7.99 -0.22 -5.54
N ASP A 96 -7.94 -1.45 -5.05
CA ASP A 96 -8.96 -2.02 -4.18
C ASP A 96 -9.07 -1.27 -2.85
N THR A 97 -8.00 -0.62 -2.36
CA THR A 97 -8.07 0.24 -1.16
C THR A 97 -8.64 1.63 -1.43
N LEU A 98 -8.57 2.10 -2.68
CA LEU A 98 -9.14 3.39 -3.08
C LEU A 98 -10.64 3.36 -3.33
N ILE A 99 -11.18 2.19 -3.68
CA ILE A 99 -12.62 2.00 -3.85
C ILE A 99 -13.20 1.78 -2.45
N PRO A 100 -13.95 2.75 -1.89
CA PRO A 100 -14.65 2.50 -0.64
C PRO A 100 -15.59 1.32 -0.91
N SER A 101 -15.54 0.29 -0.08
CA SER A 101 -16.50 -0.81 -0.11
C SER A 101 -17.93 -0.26 -0.07
N ALA A 102 -18.51 0.00 -1.23
CA ALA A 102 -19.93 0.28 -1.38
C ALA A 102 -20.66 -1.02 -1.08
N GLY A 103 -20.94 -1.29 0.20
CA GLY A 103 -21.79 -2.40 0.62
C GLY A 103 -21.24 -3.30 1.70
N SER A 104 -20.93 -2.76 2.88
CA SER A 104 -21.05 -3.53 4.13
C SER A 104 -22.31 -3.13 4.90
N THR A 105 -23.46 -3.16 4.21
CA THR A 105 -24.78 -3.32 4.82
C THR A 105 -25.22 -4.79 4.79
N ARG A 106 -24.33 -5.72 5.14
CA ARG A 106 -24.71 -7.06 5.63
C ARG A 106 -24.68 -7.09 7.16
N HIS A 107 -25.35 -6.14 7.79
CA HIS A 107 -25.68 -6.16 9.21
C HIS A 107 -27.09 -5.58 9.48
N ALA A 108 -28.05 -5.92 8.63
CA ALA A 108 -29.48 -5.67 8.90
C ALA A 108 -30.35 -6.71 8.15
N GLY A 109 -30.14 -7.99 8.49
CA GLY A 109 -30.94 -9.10 7.99
C GLY A 109 -31.17 -10.18 9.05
N ARG A 110 -31.15 -9.80 10.34
CA ARG A 110 -31.60 -10.65 11.43
C ARG A 110 -32.56 -9.87 12.31
N LEU A 111 -33.79 -9.71 11.86
CA LEU A 111 -34.97 -9.51 12.70
C LEU A 111 -36.22 -9.71 11.84
N GLY A 112 -36.75 -10.92 11.92
CA GLY A 112 -37.95 -11.37 11.22
C GLY A 112 -38.36 -12.74 11.74
N ALA A 113 -38.41 -12.89 13.05
CA ALA A 113 -39.06 -14.03 13.69
C ALA A 113 -40.56 -14.01 13.38
N ARG A 114 -41.07 -15.06 12.70
CA ARG A 114 -42.40 -15.69 12.89
C ARG A 114 -42.25 -17.13 12.36
N ARG A 115 -42.09 -18.18 13.19
CA ARG A 115 -43.11 -18.89 13.99
C ARG A 115 -44.39 -19.19 13.20
N ASP A 116 -44.55 -20.50 12.95
CA ASP A 116 -45.77 -21.33 12.94
C ASP A 116 -46.95 -20.95 12.03
N GLY A 117 -47.32 -21.94 11.21
CA GLY A 117 -48.51 -22.02 10.36
C GLY A 117 -48.46 -23.28 9.51
#